data_AF-A0A2E2WFV5-F1
#
_entry.id   AF-A0A2E2WFV5-F1
#
_cell.length_a   1.000
_cell.length_b   1.000
_cell.length_c   1.000
_cell.angle_alpha   90.00
_cell.angle_beta   90.00
_cell.angle_gamma   90.00
#
_symmetry.space_group_name_H-M   'P 1'
#
loop_
_entity.id
_entity.type
_entity.pdbx_description
1 polymer ?
#
loop_
_entity_poly.entity_id
_entity_poly.type
_entity_poly.pdbx_seq_one_letter_code
_entity_poly.pdbx_strand_id
1 'polypeptide(L)'
;RDVQDGELVSACQQTCPTQAITFGNLMDPDSKVSKLAMRDEQEKRDRQYEVMPELNYKPAITYLKKVNTREVQGLHGGNKGSEHNGDESHS
;
A
#
# COMPACT_ATOMS: atom_id res chain seq x y z
N ARG A 1 -19.11 -4.63 -28.33
CA ARG A 1 -19.12 -5.33 -27.02
C ARG A 1 -18.28 -4.52 -26.05
N ASP A 2 -18.55 -4.62 -24.76
CA ASP A 2 -17.68 -4.03 -23.74
C ASP A 2 -16.33 -4.74 -23.69
N VAL A 3 -15.32 -4.00 -23.24
CA VAL A 3 -13.96 -4.49 -23.05
C VAL A 3 -13.91 -5.26 -21.74
N GLN A 4 -13.42 -6.49 -21.79
CA GLN A 4 -13.29 -7.33 -20.59
C GLN A 4 -11.99 -7.02 -19.86
N ASP A 5 -11.95 -7.22 -18.54
CA ASP A 5 -10.72 -7.06 -17.76
C ASP A 5 -9.63 -8.00 -18.28
N GLY A 6 -8.43 -7.47 -18.47
CA GLY A 6 -7.30 -8.21 -19.06
C GLY A 6 -7.31 -8.36 -20.59
N GLU A 7 -8.34 -7.89 -21.30
CA GLU A 7 -8.35 -7.86 -22.77
C GLU A 7 -7.32 -6.86 -23.32
N LEU A 8 -7.16 -5.73 -22.63
CA LEU A 8 -6.13 -4.74 -22.93
C LEU A 8 -4.98 -4.88 -21.93
N VAL A 9 -3.80 -5.23 -22.43
CA VAL A 9 -2.59 -5.37 -21.61
C VAL A 9 -1.52 -4.43 -22.15
N SER A 10 -1.09 -3.48 -21.32
CA SER A 10 -0.05 -2.52 -21.72
C SER A 10 1.33 -3.17 -21.81
N ALA A 11 2.23 -2.64 -22.64
CA ALA A 11 3.60 -3.18 -22.78
C ALA A 11 4.33 -3.29 -21.43
N CYS A 12 4.19 -2.29 -20.55
CA CYS A 12 4.80 -2.30 -19.23
C CYS A 12 4.23 -3.41 -18.32
N GLN A 13 2.92 -3.66 -18.39
CA GLN A 13 2.28 -4.76 -17.66
C GLN A 13 2.70 -6.13 -18.22
N GLN A 14 2.76 -6.27 -19.55
CA GLN A 14 3.18 -7.51 -20.22
C GLN A 14 4.64 -7.87 -19.89
N THR A 15 5.52 -6.87 -19.87
CA THR A 15 6.97 -7.06 -19.71
C THR A 15 7.38 -7.25 -18.24
N CYS A 16 6.56 -6.81 -17.28
CA CYS A 16 6.92 -6.85 -15.87
C CYS A 16 6.79 -8.27 -15.29
N PRO A 17 7.90 -8.97 -14.97
CA PRO A 17 7.84 -10.37 -14.51
C PRO A 17 7.19 -10.51 -13.13
N THR A 18 7.27 -9.47 -12.29
CA THR A 18 6.70 -9.46 -10.94
C THR A 18 5.23 -9.02 -10.92
N GLN A 19 4.64 -8.70 -12.08
CA GLN A 19 3.26 -8.24 -12.20
C GLN A 19 2.95 -7.00 -11.35
N ALA A 20 3.94 -6.11 -11.18
CA ALA A 20 3.84 -4.93 -10.33
C ALA A 20 2.88 -3.85 -10.87
N ILE A 21 2.62 -3.85 -12.19
CA ILE A 21 1.74 -2.88 -12.85
C ILE A 21 0.45 -3.60 -13.22
N THR A 22 -0.69 -3.03 -12.85
CA THR A 22 -2.02 -3.50 -13.27
C THR A 22 -2.73 -2.36 -14.00
N PHE A 23 -3.20 -2.64 -15.22
CA PHE A 23 -4.00 -1.74 -16.03
C PHE A 23 -5.40 -2.34 -16.21
N GLY A 24 -6.43 -1.49 -16.30
CA GLY A 24 -7.82 -1.92 -16.46
C GLY A 24 -8.81 -0.76 -16.38
N ASN A 25 -10.10 -1.10 -16.35
CA ASN A 25 -11.19 -0.12 -16.25
C ASN A 25 -11.50 0.23 -14.78
N LEU A 26 -11.18 1.45 -14.36
CA LEU A 26 -11.45 1.90 -12.99
C LEU A 26 -12.96 2.03 -12.66
N MET A 27 -13.80 2.24 -13.68
CA MET A 27 -15.25 2.37 -13.51
C MET A 27 -15.96 1.02 -13.38
N ASP A 28 -15.24 -0.09 -13.61
CA ASP A 28 -15.74 -1.43 -13.37
C ASP A 28 -15.32 -1.87 -11.94
N PRO A 29 -16.26 -2.00 -10.99
CA PRO A 29 -15.97 -2.41 -9.61
C PRO A 29 -15.36 -3.81 -9.51
N ASP A 30 -15.61 -4.66 -10.52
CA ASP A 30 -15.11 -6.03 -10.53
C ASP A 30 -13.70 -6.18 -11.10
N SER A 31 -13.19 -5.14 -11.77
CA SER A 31 -11.85 -5.13 -12.35
C SER A 31 -10.74 -5.24 -11.30
N LYS A 32 -9.61 -5.84 -11.70
CA LYS A 32 -8.43 -5.94 -10.84
C LYS A 32 -7.90 -4.56 -10.42
N VAL A 33 -7.95 -3.57 -11.32
CA VAL A 33 -7.45 -2.22 -11.04
C VAL A 33 -8.32 -1.50 -10.01
N SER A 34 -9.64 -1.62 -10.07
CA SER A 34 -10.55 -0.96 -9.13
C SER A 34 -10.35 -1.50 -7.71
N LYS A 35 -10.29 -2.83 -7.58
CA LYS A 35 -10.01 -3.54 -6.33
C LYS A 35 -8.66 -3.16 -5.70
N LEU A 36 -7.62 -2.93 -6.51
CA LEU A 36 -6.30 -2.51 -6.01
C LEU A 36 -6.25 -1.01 -5.67
N ALA A 37 -6.86 -0.17 -6.49
CA ALA A 37 -6.79 1.28 -6.35
C ALA A 37 -7.63 1.80 -5.16
N MET A 38 -8.75 1.12 -4.84
CA MET A 38 -9.66 1.47 -3.74
C MET A 38 -10.01 2.96 -3.70
N ARG A 39 -10.32 3.56 -4.86
CA ARG A 39 -10.57 5.02 -4.94
C ARG A 39 -11.81 5.44 -4.18
N ASP A 40 -12.87 4.65 -4.26
CA ASP A 40 -14.16 4.98 -3.65
C ASP A 40 -14.18 4.66 -2.14
N GLU A 41 -13.21 3.89 -1.65
CA GLU A 41 -13.10 3.45 -0.25
C GLU A 41 -11.87 4.06 0.43
N GLN A 42 -11.77 5.39 0.38
CA GLN A 42 -10.55 6.10 0.77
C GLN A 42 -10.13 5.85 2.23
N GLU A 43 -11.10 5.67 3.14
CA GLU A 43 -10.89 5.36 4.56
C GLU A 43 -10.31 3.95 4.79
N LYS A 44 -10.48 3.01 3.86
CA LYS A 44 -10.00 1.62 3.96
C LYS A 44 -8.65 1.39 3.29
N ARG A 45 -7.99 2.45 2.79
CA ARG A 45 -6.73 2.34 2.06
C ARG A 45 -5.56 2.15 3.01
N ASP A 46 -5.00 0.94 3.02
CA ASP A 46 -3.83 0.63 3.85
C ASP A 46 -2.50 1.04 3.19
N ARG A 47 -2.35 0.81 1.88
CA ARG A 47 -1.06 0.95 1.17
C ARG A 47 -1.12 1.86 -0.04
N GLN A 48 -2.31 2.19 -0.50
CA GLN A 48 -2.52 2.98 -1.70
C GLN A 48 -2.08 4.42 -1.41
N TYR A 49 -1.41 5.07 -2.36
CA TYR A 49 -1.13 6.51 -2.29
C TYR A 49 -1.03 7.11 -3.70
N GLU A 50 -1.23 8.42 -3.76
CA GLU A 50 -1.03 9.23 -4.97
C GLU A 50 0.25 10.04 -4.80
N VAL A 51 0.95 10.30 -5.90
CA VAL A 51 2.15 11.14 -5.88
C VAL A 51 1.70 12.60 -5.85
N MET A 52 2.29 13.41 -4.97
CA MET A 52 2.01 14.85 -4.87
C MET A 52 0.50 15.21 -4.80
N PRO A 53 -0.27 14.62 -3.87
CA PRO A 53 -1.72 14.85 -3.79
C PRO A 53 -2.09 16.32 -3.52
N GLU A 54 -1.16 17.11 -2.98
CA GLU A 54 -1.34 18.52 -2.64
C GLU A 54 -1.62 19.39 -3.88
N LEU A 55 -1.20 18.95 -5.07
CA LEU A 55 -1.44 19.65 -6.33
C LEU A 55 -2.85 19.41 -6.90
N ASN A 56 -3.64 18.48 -6.34
CA ASN A 56 -5.01 18.16 -6.76
C ASN A 56 -5.19 17.91 -8.28
N TYR A 57 -4.17 17.34 -8.92
CA TYR A 57 -4.19 17.05 -10.36
C TYR A 57 -4.88 15.73 -10.72
N LYS A 58 -5.38 15.00 -9.70
CA LYS A 58 -6.16 13.75 -9.83
C LYS A 58 -5.51 12.75 -10.78
N PRO A 59 -4.33 12.20 -10.44
CA PRO A 59 -3.59 11.28 -11.30
C PRO A 59 -4.45 10.10 -11.72
N ALA A 60 -4.18 9.48 -12.87
CA ALA A 60 -4.80 8.21 -13.26
C ALA A 60 -4.16 6.98 -12.60
N ILE A 61 -3.06 7.17 -11.86
CA ILE A 61 -2.22 6.09 -11.31
C ILE A 61 -2.29 6.13 -9.78
N THR A 62 -2.51 4.97 -9.18
CA THR A 62 -2.40 4.75 -7.73
C THR A 62 -1.21 3.83 -7.46
N TYR A 63 -0.33 4.22 -6.54
CA TYR A 63 0.82 3.43 -6.12
C TYR A 63 0.52 2.62 -4.86
N LEU A 64 1.21 1.49 -4.68
CA LEU A 64 1.16 0.70 -3.45
C LEU A 64 2.46 0.85 -2.67
N LYS A 65 2.36 1.20 -1.39
CA LYS A 65 3.49 1.36 -0.48
C LYS A 65 4.21 0.04 -0.29
N LYS A 66 5.54 0.08 -0.41
CA LYS A 66 6.41 -1.04 -0.10
C LYS A 66 6.32 -1.39 1.39
N VAL A 67 6.00 -2.65 1.70
CA VAL A 67 6.11 -3.20 3.05
C VAL A 67 7.44 -3.94 3.16
N ASN A 68 8.27 -3.60 4.15
CA ASN A 68 9.54 -4.27 4.40
C ASN A 68 9.45 -5.07 5.71
N THR A 69 9.59 -6.38 5.63
CA THR A 69 9.73 -7.26 6.82
C THR A 69 11.18 -7.25 7.27
N ARG A 70 11.62 -6.16 7.90
CA ARG A 70 12.93 -6.15 8.55
C ARG A 70 12.78 -6.84 9.91
N GLU A 71 13.50 -7.92 10.15
CA GLU A 71 13.63 -8.43 11.51
C GLU A 71 14.41 -7.39 12.33
N VAL A 72 13.74 -6.80 13.32
CA VAL A 72 14.40 -5.93 14.29
C VAL A 72 15.20 -6.84 15.22
N GLN A 73 16.47 -7.08 14.92
CA GLN A 73 17.39 -7.70 15.86
C GLN A 73 17.55 -6.76 17.07
N GLY A 74 16.87 -7.05 18.19
CA GLY A 74 17.16 -6.36 19.45
C GLY A 74 16.05 -6.21 20.49
N LEU A 75 14.77 -6.46 20.19
CA LEU A 75 13.72 -6.35 21.21
C LEU A 75 13.39 -7.73 21.80
N HIS A 76 14.13 -8.13 22.83
CA HIS A 76 13.72 -9.21 23.71
C HIS A 76 12.45 -8.77 24.45
N GLY A 77 11.30 -9.31 24.07
CA GLY A 77 10.05 -9.17 24.80
C GLY A 77 10.14 -9.88 26.16
N GLY A 78 10.69 -9.19 27.16
CA GLY A 78 10.74 -9.65 28.54
C GLY A 78 9.44 -9.36 29.26
N ASN A 79 8.57 -10.37 29.35
CA ASN A 79 7.50 -10.38 30.36
C ASN A 79 8.11 -10.78 31.71
N LYS A 80 8.24 -9.83 32.64
CA LYS A 80 8.35 -10.09 34.09
C LYS A 80 8.13 -8.80 34.86
N GLY A 81 7.00 -8.74 35.57
CA GLY A 81 6.81 -7.77 36.65
C GLY A 81 7.62 -8.13 37.88
N SER A 82 8.19 -7.13 38.53
CA SER A 82 8.20 -6.94 39.99
C SER A 82 8.82 -5.57 40.26
N GLU A 83 8.23 -4.86 41.23
CA GLU A 83 8.66 -3.58 41.80
C GLU A 83 10.16 -3.51 42.10
N HIS A 84 10.78 -2.33 42.01
CA HIS A 84 11.71 -1.80 43.02
C HIS A 84 11.95 -0.30 42.83
N ASN A 85 11.78 0.46 43.93
CA ASN A 85 12.07 1.88 44.10
C ASN A 85 13.56 2.21 43.93
N GLY A 86 13.85 3.45 43.50
CA GLY A 86 15.17 4.05 43.58
C GLY A 86 15.22 5.36 42.80
N ASP A 87 15.43 6.47 43.50
CA ASP A 87 15.66 7.77 42.89
C ASP A 87 17.00 7.81 42.16
N GLU A 88 17.13 8.68 41.16
CA GLU A 88 18.32 9.53 41.00
C GLU A 88 18.13 10.46 39.79
N SER A 89 18.06 11.74 40.11
CA SER A 89 18.10 12.90 39.23
C SER A 89 19.22 12.83 38.18
N HIS A 90 18.94 13.22 36.95
CA HIS A 90 19.94 13.71 36.00
C HIS A 90 19.48 15.04 35.39
N SER A 91 20.47 15.92 35.24
CA SER A 91 20.44 17.38 35.09
C SER A 91 19.64 17.94 33.92
#